data_AF-A0A354AYW8-F1
#
_entry.id   AF-A0A354AYW8-F1
#
_cell.length_a   1.000
_cell.length_b   1.000
_cell.length_c   1.000
_cell.angle_alpha   90.00
_cell.angle_beta   90.00
_cell.angle_gamma   90.00
#
_symmetry.space_group_name_H-M   'P 1'
#
loop_
_entity.id
_entity.type
_entity.pdbx_description
1 polymer ?
#
loop_
_entity_poly.entity_id
_entity_poly.type
_entity_poly.pdbx_seq_one_letter_code
_entity_poly.pdbx_strand_id
1 'polypeptide(L)' 'ADCLRICAEGPILLIWPEGIIYGGVTPERIERILAEHVIGGQPIESWILRRWPFQAPREPTPGKAH' A
#
# COMPACT_ATOMS: atom_id res chain seq x y z
N ALA A 1 -25.98 -18.25 -0.01
CA ALA A 1 -25.02 -17.38 -0.71
C ALA A 1 -23.97 -16.98 0.32
N ASP A 2 -22.83 -17.67 0.32
CA ASP A 2 -21.73 -17.36 1.23
C ASP A 2 -20.95 -16.17 0.70
N CYS A 3 -20.99 -15.08 1.45
CA CYS A 3 -20.17 -13.90 1.20
C CYS A 3 -18.70 -14.30 1.38
N LEU A 4 -17.88 -14.14 0.35
CA LEU A 4 -16.42 -14.38 0.36
C LEU A 4 -15.64 -13.45 1.33
N ARG A 5 -16.34 -12.60 2.11
CA ARG A 5 -15.83 -11.65 3.13
C ARG A 5 -14.64 -10.78 2.70
N ILE A 6 -14.33 -10.72 1.42
CA ILE A 6 -13.24 -9.90 0.89
C ILE A 6 -13.56 -8.39 0.98
N CYS A 7 -14.84 -8.03 1.18
CA CYS A 7 -15.29 -6.68 1.54
C CYS A 7 -15.30 -6.40 3.06
N ALA A 8 -15.00 -7.39 3.92
CA ALA A 8 -15.16 -7.27 5.38
C ALA A 8 -14.12 -6.35 6.03
N GLU A 9 -13.01 -6.09 5.35
CA GLU A 9 -11.97 -5.19 5.83
C GLU A 9 -12.06 -3.79 5.23
N GLY A 10 -13.19 -3.42 4.59
CA GLY A 10 -13.43 -2.04 4.14
C GLY A 10 -12.56 -1.57 2.97
N PRO A 11 -12.64 -0.27 2.61
CA PRO A 11 -11.86 0.29 1.52
C PRO A 11 -10.35 0.22 1.83
N ILE A 12 -9.56 0.07 0.77
CA ILE A 12 -8.09 0.02 0.83
C ILE A 12 -7.48 1.36 0.42
N LEU A 13 -6.33 1.71 1.01
CA LEU A 13 -5.53 2.88 0.64
C LEU A 13 -4.10 2.42 0.31
N LEU A 14 -3.65 2.69 -0.91
CA LEU A 14 -2.29 2.45 -1.37
C LEU A 14 -1.46 3.73 -1.26
N ILE A 15 -0.29 3.64 -0.63
CA ILE A 15 0.72 4.70 -0.60
C ILE A 15 1.89 4.32 -1.52
N TRP A 16 2.25 5.26 -2.39
CA TRP A 16 3.37 5.16 -3.33
C TRP A 16 4.43 6.21 -2.97
N PRO A 17 5.75 5.93 -3.13
CA PRO A 17 6.40 4.76 -3.75
C PRO A 17 6.61 3.53 -2.85
N GLU A 18 6.29 3.62 -1.57
CA GLU A 18 6.58 2.57 -0.58
C GLU A 18 5.80 1.28 -0.85
N GLY A 19 4.69 1.38 -1.58
CA GLY A 19 3.88 0.23 -1.94
C GLY A 19 3.08 -0.33 -0.76
N ILE A 20 2.75 0.51 0.22
CA ILE A 20 2.06 0.09 1.44
C ILE A 20 0.55 0.15 1.21
N ILE A 21 -0.15 -0.95 1.52
CA ILE A 21 -1.60 -1.04 1.46
C ILE A 21 -2.15 -1.05 2.90
N TYR A 22 -2.97 -0.05 3.21
CA TYR A 22 -3.77 0.03 4.43
C TYR A 22 -5.18 -0.52 4.19
N GLY A 23 -5.69 -1.25 5.18
CA GLY A 23 -7.06 -1.78 5.22
C GLY A 23 -7.94 -1.07 6.23
N GLY A 24 -9.24 -1.30 6.13
CA GLY A 24 -10.24 -0.80 7.08
C GLY A 24 -10.25 0.71 7.12
N VAL A 25 -10.09 1.36 5.97
CA VAL A 25 -9.87 2.80 5.91
C VAL A 25 -11.19 3.54 6.21
N THR A 26 -11.13 4.45 7.17
CA THR A 26 -12.20 5.41 7.50
C THR A 26 -11.65 6.83 7.33
N PRO A 27 -12.48 7.88 7.25
CA PRO A 27 -12.01 9.26 7.16
C PRO A 27 -10.98 9.62 8.26
N GLU A 28 -11.23 9.18 9.48
CA GLU A 28 -10.34 9.42 10.64
C GLU A 28 -9.00 8.68 10.49
N ARG A 29 -9.04 7.46 9.94
CA ARG A 29 -7.80 6.72 9.65
C ARG A 29 -7.02 7.36 8.50
N ILE A 30 -7.70 7.95 7.51
CA ILE A 30 -7.03 8.67 6.41
C ILE A 30 -6.23 9.83 6.96
N GLU A 31 -6.83 10.68 7.81
CA GLU A 31 -6.14 11.82 8.42
C GLU A 31 -4.88 11.39 9.17
N ARG A 32 -4.98 10.30 9.94
CA ARG A 32 -3.84 9.76 10.68
C ARG A 32 -2.76 9.16 9.77
N ILE A 33 -3.16 8.42 8.72
CA ILE A 33 -2.22 7.89 7.71
C ILE A 33 -1.49 9.04 7.01
N LEU A 34 -2.19 10.13 6.67
CA LEU A 34 -1.57 11.30 6.06
C LEU A 34 -0.55 11.95 7.01
N ALA A 35 -0.94 12.21 8.26
CA ALA A 35 -0.07 12.88 9.23
C ALA A 35 1.18 12.04 9.59
N GLU A 36 1.00 10.77 9.96
CA GLU A 36 2.10 9.93 10.43
C GLU A 36 2.95 9.38 9.27
N HIS A 37 2.31 8.81 8.24
CA HIS A 37 3.03 8.13 7.17
C HIS A 37 3.45 9.09 6.06
N VAL A 38 2.51 9.83 5.47
CA VAL A 38 2.82 10.63 4.27
C VAL A 38 3.64 11.87 4.64
N ILE A 39 3.29 12.56 5.72
CA ILE A 39 3.99 13.77 6.17
C ILE A 39 5.14 13.41 7.11
N GLY A 40 4.91 12.51 8.07
CA GLY A 40 5.90 12.12 9.08
C GLY A 40 6.89 11.03 8.65
N GLY A 41 6.65 10.34 7.54
CA GLY A 41 7.49 9.24 7.06
C GLY A 41 7.44 7.99 7.95
N GLN A 42 6.44 7.85 8.84
CA GLN A 42 6.30 6.74 9.78
C GLN A 42 5.05 5.91 9.45
N PRO A 43 5.20 4.74 8.80
CA PRO A 43 4.07 3.84 8.54
C PRO A 43 3.41 3.32 9.82
N ILE A 44 2.08 3.19 9.79
CA ILE A 44 1.30 2.66 10.92
C ILE A 44 1.21 1.13 10.78
N GLU A 45 2.23 0.42 11.26
CA GLU A 45 2.42 -1.02 11.06
C GLU A 45 1.17 -1.88 11.34
N SER A 46 0.44 -1.57 12.42
CA SER A 46 -0.76 -2.31 12.83
C SER A 46 -1.91 -2.26 11.82
N TRP A 47 -1.86 -1.34 10.86
CA TRP A 47 -2.91 -1.14 9.86
C TRP A 47 -2.51 -1.60 8.46
N ILE A 48 -1.25 -2.05 8.29
CA ILE A 48 -0.73 -2.50 7.01
C ILE A 48 -1.25 -3.91 6.73
N LEU A 49 -1.98 -4.06 5.62
CA LEU A 49 -2.41 -5.38 5.14
C LEU A 49 -1.34 -6.06 4.30
N ARG A 50 -0.64 -5.27 3.47
CA ARG A 50 0.35 -5.78 2.53
C ARG A 50 1.35 -4.70 2.15
N ARG A 51 2.57 -5.15 1.83
CA ARG A 51 3.61 -4.34 1.19
C ARG A 51 3.88 -4.90 -0.20
N TRP A 52 3.79 -4.04 -1.20
CA TRP A 52 4.18 -4.28 -2.58
C TRP A 52 5.16 -3.18 -3.00
N PRO A 53 6.42 -3.22 -2.51
CA PRO A 53 7.36 -2.14 -2.77
C PRO A 53 7.56 -1.94 -4.26
N PHE A 54 7.68 -0.69 -4.70
CA PHE A 54 8.01 -0.40 -6.08
C PHE A 54 9.31 -1.09 -6.46
N GLN A 55 9.26 -1.94 -7.48
CA GLN A 55 10.45 -2.42 -8.16
C GLN A 55 10.70 -1.47 -9.32
N ALA A 56 11.77 -0.68 -9.22
CA ALA A 56 12.22 0.08 -10.37
C ALA A 56 12.45 -0.89 -11.55
N PRO A 57 12.07 -0.51 -12.79
CA PRO A 57 12.36 -1.32 -13.97
C PRO A 57 13.84 -1.71 -13.94
N ARG A 58 14.12 -3.02 -14.00
CA ARG A 58 15.49 -3.49 -14.14
C ARG A 58 15.98 -2.99 -15.50
N GLU A 59 17.02 -2.16 -15.51
CA GLU A 59 17.62 -1.68 -16.75
C GLU A 59 17.91 -2.88 -17.66
N PRO A 60 17.54 -2.80 -18.97
CA PRO A 60 17.90 -3.86 -19.89
C PRO A 60 19.42 -3.99 -19.88
N THR A 61 19.90 -5.20 -19.57
CA THR A 61 21.33 -5.50 -19.60
C THR A 61 21.85 -5.19 -21.00
N PRO A 62 22.87 -4.32 -21.16
CA PRO A 62 23.44 -4.05 -22.47
C PRO A 62 23.93 -5.38 -23.07
N GLY A 63 23.40 -5.76 -24.23
CA GLY A 63 23.90 -6.91 -25.01
C GLY A 63 22.98 -8.13 -25.18
N LYS A 64 21.67 -8.06 -24.89
CA LYS A 64 20.70 -9.04 -25.42
C LYS A 64 19.80 -8.40 -26.47
N ALA A 65 20.34 -8.19 -27.66
CA ALA A 65 19.54 -8.11 -28.88
C ALA A 65 19.33 -9.56 -29.37
N HIS A 66 18.08 -9.91 -29.68
CA HIS A 66 17.74 -11.16 -30.36
C HIS A 66 18.19 -11.13 -31.82
#